data_AF-A0A7S1PAA6-F1
#
_entry.id   AF-A0A7S1PAA6-F1
#
_cell.length_a   1.000
_cell.length_b   1.000
_cell.length_c   1.000
_cell.angle_alpha   90.00
_cell.angle_beta   90.00
_cell.angle_gamma   90.00
#
_symmetry.space_group_name_H-M   'P 1'
#
loop_
_entity.id
_entity.type
_entity.pdbx_description
1 polymer ?
#
loop_
_entity_poly.entity_id
_entity_poly.type
_entity_poly.pdbx_seq_one_letter_code
_entity_poly.pdbx_strand_id
1 'polypeptide(L)'
;MIRDSNLLQHATVMGPKTKAYGGASAVAKEEWDALSAKLCGRVLCEKDAAYEEARLQWNLDRLKRPSYVIRCESVSDVEMAVKFCREHSLDVTVASGRHSPFCFMDETVAIDLEGLHGIHVDTESEL
;
A
#
# COMPACT_ATOMS: atom_id res chain seq x y z
N MET A 1 -46.80 9.54 25.34
CA MET A 1 -45.51 9.17 25.94
C MET A 1 -44.78 8.31 24.91
N ILE A 2 -44.15 8.98 23.95
CA ILE A 2 -43.48 8.39 22.78
C ILE A 2 -42.02 8.16 23.17
N ARG A 3 -41.49 6.95 22.93
CA ARG A 3 -40.05 6.67 22.99
C ARG A 3 -39.49 6.88 21.60
N ASP A 4 -38.84 8.02 21.40
CA ASP A 4 -37.96 8.26 20.27
C ASP A 4 -36.63 7.54 20.51
N SER A 5 -36.31 6.58 19.65
CA SER A 5 -34.97 5.99 19.56
C SER A 5 -34.60 5.87 18.10
N ASN A 6 -34.28 7.01 17.48
CA ASN A 6 -33.62 7.04 16.18
C ASN A 6 -32.19 7.51 16.39
N LEU A 7 -31.32 6.55 16.71
CA LEU A 7 -29.88 6.75 16.74
C LEU A 7 -29.40 6.97 15.31
N LEU A 8 -28.71 8.09 15.11
CA LEU A 8 -27.98 8.52 13.94
C LEU A 8 -27.28 7.34 13.23
N GLN A 9 -27.78 6.94 12.07
CA GLN A 9 -26.98 6.23 11.08
C GLN A 9 -25.93 7.21 10.56
N HIS A 10 -24.70 7.09 11.07
CA HIS A 10 -23.53 7.64 10.41
C HIS A 10 -23.40 6.94 9.06
N ALA A 11 -23.93 7.57 8.01
CA ALA A 11 -23.72 7.14 6.64
C ALA A 11 -22.23 7.28 6.33
N THR A 12 -21.51 6.15 6.33
CA THR A 12 -20.23 6.05 5.64
C THR A 12 -20.48 6.44 4.19
N VAL A 13 -19.82 7.50 3.73
CA VAL A 13 -19.74 7.83 2.31
C VAL A 13 -19.02 6.68 1.61
N MET A 14 -19.78 5.69 1.15
CA MET A 14 -19.29 4.70 0.20
C MET A 14 -19.19 5.42 -1.14
N GLY A 15 -17.95 5.68 -1.58
CA GLY A 15 -17.67 6.10 -2.93
C GLY A 15 -18.31 5.16 -3.97
N PRO A 16 -18.43 5.60 -5.24
CA PRO A 16 -19.13 4.86 -6.28
C PRO A 16 -18.64 3.41 -6.35
N LYS A 17 -19.60 2.48 -6.46
CA LYS A 17 -19.40 1.03 -6.50
C LYS A 17 -18.21 0.68 -7.40
N THR A 18 -17.21 0.10 -6.76
CA THR A 18 -15.88 -0.19 -7.28
C THR A 18 -15.95 -1.13 -8.48
N LYS A 19 -15.18 -0.81 -9.51
CA LYS A 19 -14.68 -1.81 -10.47
C LYS A 19 -14.10 -2.97 -9.64
N ALA A 20 -14.42 -4.22 -9.95
CA ALA A 20 -13.81 -5.35 -9.25
C ALA A 20 -12.29 -5.23 -9.42
N TYR A 21 -11.57 -4.98 -8.33
CA TYR A 21 -10.13 -4.91 -8.38
C TYR A 21 -9.60 -6.32 -8.65
N GLY A 22 -8.72 -6.44 -9.65
CA GLY A 22 -8.12 -7.70 -10.03
C GLY A 22 -7.03 -8.11 -9.04
N GLY A 23 -6.87 -9.42 -8.84
CA GLY A 23 -5.76 -9.97 -8.07
C GLY A 23 -4.44 -9.69 -8.78
N ALA A 24 -3.40 -9.34 -8.02
CA ALA A 24 -2.07 -9.04 -8.56
C ALA A 24 -1.42 -10.21 -9.35
N SER A 25 -1.93 -11.43 -9.18
CA SER A 25 -1.56 -12.64 -9.93
C SER A 25 -2.04 -12.64 -11.38
N ALA A 26 -3.02 -11.80 -11.74
CA ALA A 26 -3.52 -11.68 -13.11
C ALA A 26 -2.62 -10.83 -14.02
N VAL A 27 -1.70 -10.07 -13.43
CA VAL A 27 -0.74 -9.24 -14.16
C VAL A 27 0.46 -10.09 -14.57
N ALA A 28 0.91 -9.96 -15.82
CA ALA A 28 1.99 -10.79 -16.34
C ALA A 28 3.31 -10.46 -15.62
N LYS A 29 4.17 -11.47 -15.47
CA LYS A 29 5.47 -11.29 -14.79
C LYS A 29 6.32 -10.21 -15.48
N GLU A 30 6.25 -10.14 -16.80
CA GLU A 30 7.00 -9.19 -17.62
C GLU A 30 6.60 -7.75 -17.32
N GLU A 31 5.34 -7.51 -16.94
CA GLU A 31 4.84 -6.17 -16.57
C GLU A 31 5.36 -5.76 -15.18
N TRP A 32 5.43 -6.70 -14.24
CA TRP A 32 6.07 -6.49 -12.95
C TRP A 32 7.57 -6.24 -13.09
N ASP A 33 8.25 -7.01 -13.93
CA ASP A 33 9.68 -6.83 -14.22
C ASP A 33 9.94 -5.47 -14.89
N ALA A 34 9.06 -5.06 -15.82
CA ALA A 34 9.13 -3.76 -16.48
C ALA A 34 8.88 -2.58 -15.52
N LEU A 35 8.01 -2.74 -14.53
CA LEU A 35 7.86 -1.77 -13.44
C LEU A 35 9.14 -1.73 -12.61
N SER A 36 9.61 -2.89 -12.13
CA SER A 36 10.80 -2.98 -11.27
C SER A 36 12.05 -2.39 -11.92
N ALA A 37 12.20 -2.51 -13.24
CA ALA A 37 13.33 -1.93 -13.98
C ALA A 37 13.32 -0.38 -14.03
N LYS A 38 12.18 0.26 -13.74
CA LYS A 38 12.03 1.72 -13.76
C LYS A 38 12.10 2.35 -12.37
N LEU A 39 11.85 1.58 -11.32
CA LEU A 39 11.91 2.07 -9.94
C LEU A 39 13.37 2.26 -9.49
N CYS A 40 13.60 3.24 -8.62
CA CYS A 40 14.83 3.27 -7.82
C CYS A 40 14.81 2.16 -6.75
N GLY A 41 13.63 1.95 -6.15
CA GLY A 41 13.37 0.86 -5.22
C GLY A 41 13.10 -0.48 -5.92
N ARG A 42 12.25 -1.32 -5.33
CA ARG A 42 12.10 -2.73 -5.75
C ARG A 42 10.65 -3.20 -5.69
N VAL A 43 10.32 -4.13 -6.58
CA VAL A 43 9.11 -4.94 -6.49
C VAL A 43 9.49 -6.32 -5.93
N LEU A 44 8.84 -6.74 -4.85
CA LEU A 44 9.10 -8.00 -4.16
C LEU A 44 7.83 -8.87 -4.16
N CYS A 45 7.99 -10.17 -4.36
CA CYS A 45 6.95 -11.18 -4.25
C CYS A 45 7.42 -12.38 -3.42
N GLU A 46 6.54 -13.34 -3.12
CA GLU A 46 6.86 -14.50 -2.27
C GLU A 46 8.08 -15.33 -2.75
N LYS A 47 8.51 -15.18 -4.00
CA LYS A 47 9.69 -15.87 -4.55
C LYS A 47 11.01 -15.15 -4.22
N ASP A 48 10.96 -13.90 -3.79
CA ASP A 48 12.13 -13.08 -3.48
C ASP A 48 12.57 -13.29 -2.03
N ALA A 49 13.88 -13.50 -1.82
CA ALA A 49 14.42 -13.75 -0.48
C ALA A 49 14.14 -12.59 0.52
N ALA A 50 14.02 -11.36 0.02
CA ALA A 50 13.75 -10.17 0.84
C ALA A 50 12.26 -9.97 1.16
N TYR A 51 11.35 -10.76 0.59
CA TYR A 51 9.90 -10.55 0.76
C TYR A 51 9.42 -10.78 2.19
N GLU A 52 9.93 -11.82 2.85
CA GLU A 52 9.52 -12.14 4.23
C GLU A 52 9.87 -11.03 5.21
N GLU A 53 11.02 -10.38 5.03
CA GLU A 53 11.40 -9.18 5.78
C GLU A 53 10.52 -7.98 5.40
N ALA A 54 10.25 -7.82 4.10
CA ALA A 54 9.54 -6.65 3.60
C ALA A 54 8.08 -6.54 4.07
N ARG A 55 7.43 -7.68 4.31
CA ARG A 55 6.04 -7.73 4.81
C ARG A 55 5.93 -7.67 6.34
N LEU A 56 7.04 -7.59 7.07
CA LEU A 56 6.97 -7.48 8.53
C LEU A 56 6.34 -6.15 8.93
N GLN A 57 5.36 -6.23 9.83
CA GLN A 57 4.73 -5.08 10.48
C GLN A 57 4.96 -5.15 11.99
N TRP A 58 4.70 -4.04 12.70
CA TRP A 58 4.97 -3.96 14.14
C TRP A 58 4.22 -5.05 14.95
N ASN A 59 2.99 -5.39 14.53
CA ASN A 59 2.17 -6.39 15.19
C ASN A 59 2.25 -7.72 14.45
N LEU A 60 3.10 -8.61 14.97
CA LEU A 60 3.34 -9.92 14.36
C LEU A 60 2.13 -10.86 14.43
N ASP A 61 1.19 -10.65 15.37
CA ASP A 61 -0.05 -11.43 15.45
C ASP A 61 -1.03 -11.13 14.32
N ARG A 62 -0.77 -10.07 13.55
CA ARG A 62 -1.60 -9.61 12.42
C ARG A 62 -0.84 -9.65 11.11
N LEU A 63 0.22 -10.45 11.00
CA LEU A 63 1.00 -10.58 9.76
C LEU A 63 0.11 -10.99 8.59
N LYS A 64 0.22 -10.22 7.51
CA LYS A 64 -0.47 -10.44 6.23
C LYS A 64 0.52 -10.80 5.14
N ARG A 65 0.00 -11.33 4.04
CA ARG A 65 0.76 -11.74 2.86
C ARG A 65 0.23 -11.01 1.62
N PRO A 66 0.63 -9.74 1.41
CA PRO A 66 0.33 -9.06 0.16
C PRO A 66 0.99 -9.81 -1.00
N SER A 67 0.32 -9.90 -2.13
CA SER A 67 0.84 -10.58 -3.33
C SER A 67 2.17 -9.99 -3.80
N TYR A 68 2.29 -8.67 -3.72
CA TYR A 68 3.51 -7.92 -4.04
C TYR A 68 3.74 -6.79 -3.03
N VAL A 69 5.00 -6.50 -2.74
CA VAL A 69 5.44 -5.31 -2.00
C VAL A 69 6.28 -4.45 -2.93
N ILE A 70 5.80 -3.25 -3.25
CA ILE A 70 6.55 -2.23 -3.96
C ILE A 70 7.20 -1.33 -2.92
N ARG A 71 8.51 -1.52 -2.69
CA ARG A 71 9.30 -0.68 -1.79
C ARG A 71 9.81 0.53 -2.54
N CYS A 72 9.31 1.71 -2.18
CA CYS A 72 9.66 2.97 -2.82
C CYS A 72 10.87 3.62 -2.14
N GLU A 73 11.82 4.11 -2.94
CA GLU A 73 12.98 4.91 -2.50
C GLU A 73 12.93 6.36 -3.00
N SER A 74 11.97 6.69 -3.86
CA SER A 74 11.75 8.06 -4.35
C SER A 74 10.26 8.41 -4.45
N VAL A 75 9.94 9.71 -4.55
CA VAL A 75 8.57 10.16 -4.87
C VAL A 75 8.13 9.64 -6.23
N SER A 76 9.06 9.54 -7.19
CA SER A 76 8.77 8.99 -8.53
C SER A 76 8.38 7.51 -8.46
N ASP A 77 8.96 6.74 -7.55
CA ASP A 77 8.57 5.34 -7.34
C ASP A 77 7.11 5.23 -6.89
N VAL A 78 6.68 6.10 -5.96
CA VAL A 78 5.29 6.13 -5.48
C VAL A 78 4.33 6.47 -6.62
N GLU A 79 4.67 7.48 -7.44
CA GLU A 79 3.84 7.84 -8.59
C GLU A 79 3.71 6.69 -9.59
N MET A 80 4.81 6.01 -9.91
CA MET A 80 4.82 4.87 -10.82
C MET A 80 4.02 3.69 -10.26
N ALA A 81 4.19 3.38 -8.97
CA ALA A 81 3.45 2.31 -8.29
C ALA A 81 1.93 2.57 -8.31
N VAL A 82 1.50 3.78 -7.94
CA VAL A 82 0.07 4.15 -7.94
C VAL A 82 -0.52 4.10 -9.35
N LYS A 83 0.19 4.63 -10.35
CA LYS A 83 -0.26 4.59 -11.75
C LYS A 83 -0.41 3.14 -12.23
N PHE A 84 0.58 2.30 -11.96
CA PHE A 84 0.58 0.89 -12.32
C PHE A 84 -0.60 0.15 -11.67
N CYS A 85 -0.77 0.26 -10.35
CA CYS A 85 -1.89 -0.39 -9.66
C CYS A 85 -3.25 0.09 -10.19
N ARG A 86 -3.39 1.37 -10.51
CA ARG A 86 -4.62 1.91 -11.12
C ARG A 86 -4.86 1.34 -12.52
N GLU A 87 -3.84 1.31 -13.38
CA GLU A 87 -3.93 0.79 -14.75
C GLU A 87 -4.38 -0.67 -14.76
N HIS A 88 -3.82 -1.47 -13.85
CA HIS A 88 -4.18 -2.88 -13.66
C HIS A 88 -5.41 -3.10 -12.78
N SER A 89 -6.01 -2.03 -12.25
CA SER A 89 -7.14 -2.09 -11.31
C SER A 89 -6.85 -3.05 -10.13
N LEU A 90 -5.72 -2.90 -9.46
CA LEU A 90 -5.29 -3.74 -8.33
C LEU A 90 -5.74 -3.15 -6.98
N ASP A 91 -6.04 -4.03 -6.02
CA ASP A 91 -6.24 -3.62 -4.62
C ASP A 91 -4.90 -3.24 -3.98
N VAL A 92 -4.89 -2.11 -3.28
CA VAL A 92 -3.66 -1.51 -2.73
C VAL A 92 -3.78 -1.28 -1.23
N THR A 93 -2.72 -1.62 -0.50
CA THR A 93 -2.46 -1.10 0.85
C THR A 93 -1.24 -0.17 0.82
N VAL A 94 -1.21 0.79 1.75
CA VAL A 94 -0.06 1.70 1.89
C VAL A 94 0.54 1.51 3.27
N ALA A 95 1.86 1.32 3.31
CA ALA A 95 2.63 1.14 4.52
C ALA A 95 3.70 2.22 4.61
N SER A 96 3.65 3.05 5.66
CA SER A 96 4.77 3.91 6.06
C SER A 96 5.47 3.25 7.26
N GLY A 97 5.27 3.73 8.49
CA GLY A 97 5.85 3.12 9.69
C GLY A 97 5.27 1.76 10.13
N ARG A 98 4.36 1.15 9.36
CA ARG A 98 3.78 -0.19 9.63
C ARG A 98 3.18 -0.42 11.04
N HIS A 99 2.73 0.66 11.68
CA HIS A 99 2.06 0.63 12.99
C HIS A 99 0.54 0.45 12.90
N SER A 100 -0.03 0.47 11.69
CA SER A 100 -1.43 0.10 11.50
C SER A 100 -1.55 -1.42 11.40
N PRO A 101 -2.52 -2.06 12.06
CA PRO A 101 -2.82 -3.48 11.86
C PRO A 101 -3.39 -3.76 10.46
N PHE A 102 -3.62 -2.71 9.66
CA PHE A 102 -4.13 -2.77 8.28
C PHE A 102 -3.12 -2.21 7.26
N CYS A 103 -1.84 -2.06 7.62
CA CYS A 103 -0.82 -1.58 6.66
C CYS A 103 -0.56 -2.57 5.52
N PHE A 104 -0.87 -3.85 5.75
CA PHE A 104 -0.87 -4.91 4.74
C PHE A 104 -2.19 -5.67 4.78
N MET A 105 -2.57 -6.26 3.64
CA MET A 105 -3.71 -7.15 3.49
C MET A 105 -3.31 -8.32 2.58
N ASP A 106 -4.02 -9.43 2.70
CA ASP A 106 -3.79 -10.59 1.83
C ASP A 106 -4.28 -10.27 0.41
N GLU A 107 -3.65 -10.86 -0.60
CA GLU A 107 -4.01 -10.72 -2.03
C GLU A 107 -3.87 -9.30 -2.62
N THR A 108 -3.41 -8.30 -1.84
CA THR A 108 -3.21 -6.91 -2.30
C THR A 108 -1.79 -6.64 -2.80
N VAL A 109 -1.59 -5.47 -3.40
CA VAL A 109 -0.27 -4.86 -3.60
C VAL A 109 -0.01 -3.89 -2.47
N ALA A 110 1.11 -4.04 -1.77
CA ALA A 110 1.53 -3.11 -0.74
C ALA A 110 2.50 -2.07 -1.33
N ILE A 111 2.15 -0.79 -1.22
CA ILE A 111 3.08 0.31 -1.49
C ILE A 111 3.75 0.68 -0.17
N ASP A 112 5.04 0.38 -0.07
CA ASP A 112 5.84 0.49 1.14
C ASP A 112 6.81 1.67 1.05
N LEU A 113 6.66 2.62 1.96
CA LEU A 113 7.36 3.91 1.99
C LEU A 113 8.57 3.88 2.94
N GLU A 114 9.00 2.71 3.42
CA GLU A 114 10.16 2.58 4.33
C GLU A 114 11.44 3.26 3.78
N GLY A 115 11.64 3.26 2.45
CA GLY A 115 12.77 3.94 1.80
C GLY A 115 12.69 5.48 1.81
N LEU A 116 11.54 6.07 2.14
CA LEU A 116 11.30 7.51 2.16
C LEU A 116 11.42 8.11 3.56
N HIS A 117 12.63 8.09 4.11
CA HIS A 117 12.93 8.56 5.49
C HIS A 117 13.86 9.80 5.53
N GLY A 118 14.00 10.51 4.40
CA GLY A 118 14.79 11.74 4.34
C GLY A 118 14.12 12.87 5.12
N ILE A 119 14.89 13.54 5.98
CA ILE A 119 14.43 14.67 6.81
C ILE A 119 15.28 15.89 6.44
N HIS A 120 14.61 16.99 6.12
CA HIS A 120 15.24 18.30 5.92
C HIS A 120 14.69 19.26 6.98
N VAL A 121 15.59 19.92 7.70
CA VAL A 121 15.26 20.92 8.72
C VAL A 121 15.87 22.23 8.26
N ASP A 122 15.03 23.22 8.00
CA ASP A 122 15.47 24.61 7.82
C ASP A 122 15.72 25.20 9.21
N THR A 123 16.97 25.61 9.47
CA THR A 123 17.40 26.17 10.76
C THR A 123 17.37 27.69 10.79
N GLU A 124 17.14 28.35 9.64
CA GLU A 124 17.10 29.81 9.57
C GLU A 124 15.70 30.37 9.83
N SER A 125 14.67 29.54 9.65
CA SER A 125 13.29 29.85 10.02
C SER A 125 12.98 29.36 11.44
N GLU A 126 13.46 30.10 12.45
CA GLU A 126 12.95 29.93 13.83
C GLU A 126 11.53 30.52 13.94
N LEU A 127 10.65 29.77 14.62
CA LEU A 127 9.23 30.09 14.90
C LEU A 127 9.06 31.31 15.82
#